data_AF-A0A9C6XSG1-F1
#
_entry.id   AF-A0A9C6XSG1-F1
#
_cell.length_a   1.000
_cell.length_b   1.000
_cell.length_c   1.000
_cell.angle_alpha   90.00
_cell.angle_beta   90.00
_cell.angle_gamma   90.00
#
_symmetry.space_group_name_H-M   'P 1'
#
loop_
_entity.id
_entity.type
_entity.pdbx_description
1 polymer ?
#
loop_
_entity_poly.entity_id
_entity_poly.type
_entity_poly.pdbx_seq_one_letter_code
_entity_poly.pdbx_strand_id
1 'polypeptide(L)'
;MRNVVAYVKTLDKTRPVTAAISRQFYEDKVVQHLDVVGVNRYYGWYRDSGRLEVVRTNTENDMANWRHKHPSKPFLMMEYGADTYSGLHQLPEYVWSEEYQISLMSENFKAFDNLRKKGWFIGEMIWNFADFMTAQTSARVGGNKKGIFTRDRQPKSSAHHVRRRYFALAQELDGYTLPEDLAPYVYTPVGNGTNYL
;
A
#
# COMPACT_ATOMS: atom_id res chain seq x y z
N MET A 1 -4.62 2.95 -25.53
CA MET A 1 -3.44 3.26 -24.70
C MET A 1 -2.15 3.41 -25.50
N ARG A 2 -1.79 2.51 -26.44
CA ARG A 2 -0.58 2.61 -27.28
C ARG A 2 -0.32 4.01 -27.85
N ASN A 3 -1.30 4.60 -28.55
CA ASN A 3 -1.14 5.92 -29.19
C ASN A 3 -0.96 7.04 -28.16
N VAL A 4 -1.63 6.95 -27.00
CA VAL A 4 -1.50 7.94 -25.92
C VAL A 4 -0.09 7.91 -25.34
N VAL A 5 0.45 6.71 -25.05
CA VAL A 5 1.82 6.58 -24.55
C VAL A 5 2.84 7.09 -25.56
N ALA A 6 2.68 6.72 -26.84
CA ALA A 6 3.55 7.20 -27.90
C ALA A 6 3.52 8.74 -28.00
N TYR A 7 2.33 9.34 -27.94
CA TYR A 7 2.16 10.79 -27.99
C TYR A 7 2.77 11.50 -26.78
N VAL A 8 2.54 11.01 -25.56
CA VAL A 8 3.16 11.57 -24.34
C VAL A 8 4.68 11.58 -24.44
N LYS A 9 5.28 10.51 -24.99
CA LYS A 9 6.73 10.44 -25.22
C LYS A 9 7.24 11.38 -26.32
N THR A 10 6.37 11.94 -27.16
CA THR A 10 6.76 13.04 -28.05
C THR A 10 6.86 14.38 -27.32
N LEU A 11 6.07 14.55 -26.25
CA LEU A 11 6.03 15.77 -25.44
C LEU A 11 7.15 15.80 -24.39
N ASP A 12 7.46 14.66 -23.77
CA ASP A 12 8.53 14.54 -22.79
C ASP A 12 9.22 13.17 -22.90
N LYS A 13 10.52 13.19 -23.19
CA LYS A 13 11.38 11.98 -23.27
C LYS A 13 12.19 11.73 -21.99
N THR A 14 12.13 12.64 -21.02
CA THR A 14 12.97 12.63 -19.81
C THR A 14 12.33 11.89 -18.64
N ARG A 15 11.02 11.60 -18.71
CA ARG A 15 10.26 10.96 -17.64
C ARG A 15 9.62 9.64 -18.09
N PRO A 16 9.52 8.63 -17.20
CA PRO A 16 8.84 7.38 -17.50
C PRO A 16 7.33 7.58 -17.62
N VAL A 17 6.68 6.78 -18.46
CA VAL A 17 5.22 6.74 -18.57
C VAL A 17 4.67 5.52 -17.83
N THR A 18 3.62 5.74 -17.03
CA THR A 18 2.94 4.71 -16.26
C THR A 18 1.41 4.85 -16.36
N ALA A 19 0.68 3.88 -15.83
CA ALA A 19 -0.76 3.91 -15.63
C ALA A 19 -1.13 3.03 -14.43
N ALA A 20 -2.25 3.36 -13.77
CA ALA A 20 -2.82 2.56 -12.69
C ALA A 20 -3.67 1.42 -13.26
N ILE A 21 -3.27 0.17 -12.99
CA ILE A 21 -3.88 -1.04 -13.56
C ILE A 21 -4.65 -1.82 -12.48
N SER A 22 -5.98 -1.84 -12.59
CA SER A 22 -6.86 -2.64 -11.74
C SER A 22 -7.30 -3.98 -12.36
N ARG A 23 -7.03 -4.17 -13.66
CA ARG A 23 -7.35 -5.42 -14.38
C ARG A 23 -6.40 -6.56 -14.00
N GLN A 24 -6.83 -7.79 -14.27
CA GLN A 24 -6.01 -8.98 -14.05
C GLN A 24 -4.93 -9.11 -15.12
N PHE A 25 -3.80 -9.74 -14.77
CA PHE A 25 -2.65 -9.84 -15.67
C PHE A 25 -2.98 -10.55 -17.00
N TYR A 26 -3.89 -11.52 -17.01
CA TYR A 26 -4.26 -12.27 -18.23
C TYR A 26 -5.11 -11.45 -19.20
N GLU A 27 -5.84 -10.43 -18.73
CA GLU A 27 -6.62 -9.51 -19.57
C GLU A 27 -5.79 -8.35 -20.12
N ASP A 28 -4.57 -8.17 -19.62
CA ASP A 28 -3.73 -7.02 -19.93
C ASP A 28 -3.32 -6.95 -21.40
N LYS A 29 -3.51 -5.76 -21.97
CA LYS A 29 -3.05 -5.34 -23.31
C LYS A 29 -2.22 -4.06 -23.27
N VAL A 30 -2.03 -3.47 -22.08
CA VAL A 30 -1.53 -2.10 -21.89
C VAL A 30 -0.08 -2.09 -21.40
N VAL A 31 0.27 -2.97 -20.46
CA VAL A 31 1.54 -2.90 -19.72
C VAL A 31 2.77 -2.96 -20.63
N GLN A 32 2.70 -3.69 -21.76
CA GLN A 32 3.79 -3.75 -22.74
C GLN A 32 4.25 -2.37 -23.24
N HIS A 33 3.37 -1.36 -23.21
CA HIS A 33 3.67 -0.01 -23.68
C HIS A 33 4.23 0.91 -22.58
N LEU A 34 4.07 0.58 -21.31
CA LEU A 34 4.48 1.42 -20.17
C LEU A 34 5.95 1.22 -19.80
N ASP A 35 6.58 2.21 -19.17
CA ASP A 35 7.96 2.10 -18.69
C ASP A 35 8.00 1.52 -17.27
N VAL A 36 7.05 1.94 -16.43
CA VAL A 36 6.85 1.48 -15.05
C VAL A 36 5.39 1.08 -14.88
N VAL A 37 5.11 0.03 -14.13
CA VAL A 37 3.75 -0.52 -14.01
C VAL A 37 3.20 -0.36 -12.60
N GLY A 38 2.14 0.42 -12.47
CA GLY A 38 1.39 0.52 -11.23
C GLY A 38 0.18 -0.40 -11.23
N VAL A 39 0.02 -1.19 -10.18
CA VAL A 39 -1.19 -2.01 -9.98
C VAL A 39 -1.97 -1.56 -8.76
N ASN A 40 -3.29 -1.67 -8.82
CA ASN A 40 -4.19 -1.35 -7.72
C ASN A 40 -4.81 -2.65 -7.22
N ARG A 41 -4.62 -3.00 -5.94
CA ARG A 41 -5.13 -4.25 -5.37
C ARG A 41 -5.73 -4.06 -3.99
N TYR A 42 -6.79 -4.82 -3.74
CA TYR A 42 -7.64 -4.70 -2.55
C TYR A 42 -8.05 -6.10 -2.05
N TYR A 43 -7.08 -7.03 -1.99
CA TYR A 43 -7.27 -8.33 -1.34
C TYR A 43 -7.55 -8.14 0.14
N GLY A 44 -8.47 -8.94 0.70
CA GLY A 44 -9.01 -8.74 2.05
C GLY A 44 -10.09 -7.65 2.12
N TRP A 45 -10.19 -6.76 1.13
CA TRP A 45 -11.22 -5.71 1.11
C TRP A 45 -12.33 -5.96 0.09
N TYR A 46 -12.10 -5.69 -1.20
CA TYR A 46 -13.11 -5.91 -2.25
C TYR A 46 -13.18 -7.36 -2.69
N ARG A 47 -12.07 -8.09 -2.57
CA ARG A 47 -11.99 -9.53 -2.84
C ARG A 47 -11.62 -10.22 -1.55
N ASP A 48 -12.30 -11.32 -1.23
CA ASP A 48 -12.06 -12.10 -0.01
C ASP A 48 -12.23 -11.24 1.25
N SER A 49 -13.31 -10.44 1.31
CA SER A 49 -13.57 -9.47 2.37
C SER A 49 -13.46 -10.09 3.77
N GLY A 50 -12.65 -9.49 4.64
CA GLY A 50 -12.43 -10.00 6.00
C GLY A 50 -11.40 -11.11 6.12
N ARG A 51 -10.91 -11.67 5.01
CA ARG A 51 -9.93 -12.77 4.99
C ARG A 51 -8.51 -12.21 4.94
N LEU A 52 -7.95 -11.88 6.09
CA LEU A 52 -6.59 -11.30 6.18
C LEU A 52 -5.50 -12.31 5.82
N GLU A 53 -5.73 -13.60 6.10
CA GLU A 53 -4.78 -14.67 5.89
C GLU A 53 -4.43 -14.91 4.40
N VAL A 54 -5.28 -14.45 3.48
CA VAL A 54 -5.04 -14.58 2.04
C VAL A 54 -4.35 -13.36 1.43
N VAL A 55 -4.30 -12.22 2.14
CA VAL A 55 -3.81 -10.93 1.59
C VAL A 55 -2.39 -11.07 1.08
N ARG A 56 -1.48 -11.57 1.92
CA ARG A 56 -0.07 -11.73 1.57
C ARG A 56 0.11 -12.64 0.35
N THR A 57 -0.42 -13.86 0.41
CA THR A 57 -0.24 -14.86 -0.64
C THR A 57 -0.86 -14.40 -1.97
N ASN A 58 -2.04 -13.79 -1.94
CA ASN A 58 -2.68 -13.27 -3.15
C ASN A 58 -1.90 -12.10 -3.76
N THR A 59 -1.40 -11.18 -2.94
CA THR A 59 -0.54 -10.08 -3.41
C THR A 59 0.75 -10.61 -4.03
N GLU A 60 1.46 -11.54 -3.37
CA GLU A 60 2.69 -12.12 -3.90
C GLU A 60 2.47 -12.87 -5.22
N ASN A 61 1.40 -13.67 -5.31
CA ASN A 61 1.07 -14.46 -6.51
C ASN A 61 0.66 -13.58 -7.68
N ASP A 62 -0.19 -12.57 -7.46
CA ASP A 62 -0.59 -11.65 -8.52
C ASP A 62 0.61 -10.89 -9.08
N MET A 63 1.48 -10.37 -8.20
CA MET A 63 2.69 -9.68 -8.61
C MET A 63 3.67 -10.61 -9.33
N ALA A 64 3.79 -11.87 -8.92
CA ALA A 64 4.59 -12.87 -9.63
C ALA A 64 4.06 -13.16 -11.04
N ASN A 65 2.74 -13.26 -11.21
CA ASN A 65 2.10 -13.45 -12.52
C ASN A 65 2.34 -12.26 -13.45
N TRP A 66 2.22 -11.04 -12.93
CA TRP A 66 2.57 -9.82 -13.65
C TRP A 66 4.02 -9.81 -14.10
N ARG A 67 4.94 -10.15 -13.19
CA ARG A 67 6.37 -10.25 -13.48
C ARG A 67 6.67 -11.32 -14.52
N HIS A 68 6.00 -12.47 -14.45
CA HIS A 68 6.15 -13.55 -15.43
C HIS A 68 5.71 -13.11 -16.84
N LYS A 69 4.57 -12.42 -16.95
CA LYS A 69 4.08 -11.90 -18.23
C LYS A 69 4.95 -10.77 -18.78
N HIS A 70 5.56 -9.96 -17.92
CA HIS A 70 6.39 -8.81 -18.31
C HIS A 70 7.76 -8.79 -17.58
N PRO A 71 8.71 -9.68 -17.96
CA PRO A 71 9.95 -9.90 -17.21
C PRO A 71 10.98 -8.76 -17.24
N SER A 72 10.76 -7.69 -17.99
CA SER A 72 11.66 -6.53 -18.02
C SER A 72 11.07 -5.31 -17.30
N LYS A 73 9.81 -5.36 -16.87
CA LYS A 73 9.14 -4.19 -16.29
C LYS A 73 9.36 -4.12 -14.77
N PRO A 74 9.64 -2.92 -14.23
CA PRO A 74 9.52 -2.65 -12.81
C PRO A 74 8.04 -2.44 -12.44
N PHE A 75 7.68 -2.87 -11.23
CA PHE A 75 6.31 -2.81 -10.73
C PHE A 75 6.23 -2.10 -9.38
N LEU A 76 5.13 -1.39 -9.14
CA LEU A 76 4.77 -0.85 -7.83
C LEU A 76 3.29 -1.10 -7.52
N MET A 77 2.97 -1.19 -6.23
CA MET A 77 1.58 -1.14 -5.77
C MET A 77 1.16 0.33 -5.66
N MET A 78 0.27 0.79 -6.53
CA MET A 78 -0.21 2.18 -6.54
C MET A 78 -1.38 2.42 -5.60
N GLU A 79 -2.16 1.39 -5.30
CA GLU A 79 -3.27 1.48 -4.34
C GLU A 79 -3.44 0.16 -3.59
N TYR A 80 -3.55 0.26 -2.28
CA TYR A 80 -4.01 -0.77 -1.35
C TYR A 80 -4.56 -0.12 -0.08
N GLY A 81 -5.47 -0.82 0.63
CA GLY A 81 -6.04 -0.32 1.88
C GLY A 81 -7.50 -0.73 2.11
N ALA A 82 -7.98 -0.56 3.33
CA ALA A 82 -9.36 -0.83 3.74
C ALA A 82 -10.08 0.47 4.08
N ASP A 83 -11.41 0.54 3.90
CA ASP A 83 -12.15 1.65 4.50
C ASP A 83 -12.17 1.44 6.02
N THR A 84 -12.07 2.54 6.77
CA THR A 84 -11.91 2.51 8.23
C THR A 84 -12.69 3.64 8.87
N TYR A 85 -13.60 3.29 9.75
CA TYR A 85 -14.36 4.27 10.52
C TYR A 85 -13.54 4.66 11.76
N SER A 86 -13.15 5.94 11.85
CA SER A 86 -12.33 6.39 12.98
C SER A 86 -13.07 6.21 14.31
N GLY A 87 -12.38 5.63 15.30
CA GLY A 87 -12.94 5.27 16.60
C GLY A 87 -13.70 3.94 16.64
N LEU A 88 -13.87 3.24 15.51
CA LEU A 88 -14.38 1.87 15.53
C LEU A 88 -13.23 0.91 15.86
N HIS A 89 -13.28 0.33 17.06
CA HIS A 89 -12.33 -0.67 17.52
C HIS A 89 -13.03 -2.00 17.75
N GLN A 90 -12.43 -3.11 17.32
CA GLN A 90 -13.01 -4.44 17.50
C GLN A 90 -11.94 -5.54 17.51
N LEU A 91 -12.14 -6.53 18.40
CA LEU A 91 -11.37 -7.78 18.45
C LEU A 91 -12.32 -9.00 18.42
N PRO A 92 -12.05 -10.06 17.64
CA PRO A 92 -11.08 -10.08 16.52
C PRO A 92 -11.33 -8.94 15.54
N GLU A 93 -10.29 -8.51 14.82
CA GLU A 93 -10.39 -7.37 13.92
C GLU A 93 -11.50 -7.58 12.88
N TYR A 94 -12.26 -6.53 12.61
CA TYR A 94 -13.45 -6.61 11.77
C TYR A 94 -13.37 -5.55 10.67
N VAL A 95 -13.87 -5.89 9.48
CA VAL A 95 -13.95 -4.96 8.33
C VAL A 95 -14.52 -3.61 8.83
N TRP A 96 -13.81 -2.51 8.53
CA TRP A 96 -14.05 -1.13 9.03
C TRP A 96 -13.37 -0.72 10.34
N SER A 97 -12.92 -1.65 11.20
CA SER A 97 -12.21 -1.30 12.42
C SER A 97 -10.80 -0.76 12.13
N GLU A 98 -10.26 0.03 13.06
CA GLU A 98 -8.89 0.53 12.94
C GLU A 98 -7.86 -0.61 12.96
N GLU A 99 -8.10 -1.65 13.77
CA GLU A 99 -7.27 -2.86 13.83
C GLU A 99 -7.26 -3.57 12.47
N TYR A 100 -8.40 -3.65 11.79
CA TYR A 100 -8.49 -4.31 10.49
C TYR A 100 -7.64 -3.60 9.43
N GLN A 101 -7.62 -2.26 9.45
CA GLN A 101 -6.76 -1.48 8.55
C GLN A 101 -5.29 -1.79 8.78
N ILE A 102 -4.88 -1.86 10.05
CA ILE A 102 -3.50 -2.17 10.46
C ILE A 102 -3.12 -3.60 10.06
N SER A 103 -3.95 -4.59 10.37
CA SER A 103 -3.67 -6.00 10.02
C SER A 103 -3.60 -6.20 8.50
N LEU A 104 -4.52 -5.60 7.74
CA LEU A 104 -4.50 -5.65 6.28
C LEU A 104 -3.24 -5.00 5.70
N MET A 105 -2.83 -3.85 6.23
CA MET A 105 -1.58 -3.19 5.83
C MET A 105 -0.37 -4.05 6.19
N SER A 106 -0.34 -4.65 7.39
CA SER A 106 0.73 -5.55 7.84
C SER A 106 0.92 -6.76 6.92
N GLU A 107 -0.16 -7.38 6.44
CA GLU A 107 -0.04 -8.49 5.48
C GLU A 107 0.44 -8.04 4.11
N ASN A 108 0.03 -6.85 3.65
CA ASN A 108 0.59 -6.25 2.44
C ASN A 108 2.08 -5.92 2.59
N PHE A 109 2.49 -5.38 3.74
CA PHE A 109 3.89 -5.05 4.05
C PHE A 109 4.79 -6.27 3.98
N LYS A 110 4.36 -7.40 4.58
CA LYS A 110 5.06 -8.70 4.47
C LYS A 110 5.23 -9.13 3.02
N ALA A 111 4.19 -8.99 2.19
CA ALA A 111 4.27 -9.30 0.76
C ALA A 111 5.26 -8.37 0.04
N PHE A 112 5.18 -7.05 0.29
CA PHE A 112 6.04 -6.07 -0.35
C PHE A 112 7.51 -6.27 -0.01
N ASP A 113 7.83 -6.64 1.23
CA ASP A 113 9.21 -6.90 1.63
C ASP A 113 9.78 -8.13 0.91
N ASN A 114 8.96 -9.18 0.74
CA ASN A 114 9.35 -10.35 -0.06
C ASN A 114 9.51 -10.02 -1.54
N LEU A 115 8.67 -9.15 -2.09
CA LEU A 115 8.74 -8.73 -3.49
C LEU A 115 9.93 -7.80 -3.74
N ARG A 116 10.23 -6.87 -2.81
CA ARG A 116 11.37 -5.94 -2.89
C ARG A 116 12.69 -6.69 -2.94
N LYS A 117 12.84 -7.75 -2.14
CA LYS A 117 14.02 -8.65 -2.18
C LYS A 117 14.27 -9.28 -3.55
N LYS A 118 13.27 -9.34 -4.43
CA LYS A 118 13.40 -9.85 -5.80
C LYS A 118 13.92 -8.79 -6.79
N GLY A 119 14.08 -7.53 -6.37
CA GLY A 119 14.74 -6.45 -7.13
C GLY A 119 13.90 -5.75 -8.22
N TRP A 120 12.68 -6.22 -8.52
CA TRP A 120 11.82 -5.62 -9.56
C TRP A 120 10.56 -4.94 -9.02
N PHE A 121 10.28 -5.07 -7.72
CA PHE A 121 9.20 -4.34 -7.04
C PHE A 121 9.79 -3.07 -6.41
N ILE A 122 9.36 -1.91 -6.90
CA ILE A 122 10.06 -0.64 -6.69
C ILE A 122 9.28 0.37 -5.84
N GLY A 123 8.07 0.04 -5.37
CA GLY A 123 7.32 1.00 -4.56
C GLY A 123 5.97 0.52 -4.07
N GLU A 124 5.48 1.22 -3.05
CA GLU A 124 4.19 1.02 -2.42
C GLU A 124 3.54 2.38 -2.13
N MET A 125 2.28 2.54 -2.51
CA MET A 125 1.50 3.75 -2.30
C MET A 125 0.17 3.38 -1.62
N ILE A 126 0.06 3.73 -0.33
CA ILE A 126 -1.18 3.53 0.42
C ILE A 126 -2.33 4.32 -0.20
N TRP A 127 -3.52 3.72 -0.24
CA TRP A 127 -4.75 4.43 -0.53
C TRP A 127 -5.57 4.58 0.77
N ASN A 128 -5.76 5.79 1.31
CA ASN A 128 -5.37 7.12 0.81
C ASN A 128 -4.61 7.89 1.90
N PHE A 129 -4.07 9.05 1.54
CA PHE A 129 -3.58 10.00 2.54
C PHE A 129 -4.69 10.36 3.54
N ALA A 130 -5.84 10.85 3.06
CA ALA A 130 -6.94 11.27 3.93
C ALA A 130 -8.30 10.82 3.39
N ASP A 131 -9.29 10.74 4.27
CA ASP A 131 -10.68 10.52 3.88
C ASP A 131 -11.18 11.65 2.97
N PHE A 132 -12.02 11.31 1.98
CA PHE A 132 -12.52 12.27 0.98
C PHE A 132 -13.95 11.96 0.54
N MET A 133 -14.63 12.96 -0.04
CA MET A 133 -16.03 12.82 -0.46
C MET A 133 -16.18 12.04 -1.75
N THR A 134 -17.26 11.27 -1.85
CA THR A 134 -17.68 10.57 -3.06
C THR A 134 -19.18 10.82 -3.29
N ALA A 135 -19.69 10.47 -4.47
CA ALA A 135 -21.12 10.32 -4.66
C ALA A 135 -21.71 9.34 -3.61
N GLN A 136 -23.01 9.49 -3.34
CA GLN A 136 -23.72 8.66 -2.37
C GLN A 136 -23.92 7.24 -2.92
N THR A 137 -23.52 6.24 -2.13
CA THR A 137 -23.83 4.82 -2.36
C THR A 137 -23.90 4.12 -1.01
N SER A 138 -24.49 2.92 -0.97
CA SER A 138 -24.50 2.08 0.25
C SER A 138 -23.10 1.64 0.69
N ALA A 139 -22.12 1.65 -0.22
CA ALA A 139 -20.72 1.29 0.04
C ALA A 139 -19.86 2.46 0.55
N ARG A 140 -20.42 3.66 0.72
CA ARG A 140 -19.69 4.89 1.06
C ARG A 140 -20.32 5.61 2.25
N VAL A 141 -19.75 5.39 3.43
CA VAL A 141 -20.21 6.00 4.69
C VAL A 141 -19.70 7.44 4.79
N GLY A 142 -20.46 8.36 4.19
CA GLY A 142 -20.07 9.78 4.12
C GLY A 142 -18.77 9.99 3.34
N GLY A 143 -18.62 9.31 2.21
CA GLY A 143 -17.41 9.35 1.36
C GLY A 143 -16.56 8.07 1.40
N ASN A 144 -15.34 8.19 0.90
CA ASN A 144 -14.29 7.17 1.02
C ASN A 144 -13.58 7.33 2.36
N LYS A 145 -13.45 6.23 3.09
CA LYS A 145 -12.91 6.19 4.46
C LYS A 145 -11.59 5.43 4.54
N LYS A 146 -10.90 5.24 3.41
CA LYS A 146 -9.61 4.53 3.34
C LYS A 146 -8.42 5.37 3.79
N GLY A 147 -8.62 6.64 4.11
CA GLY A 147 -7.54 7.51 4.57
C GLY A 147 -6.85 6.94 5.82
N ILE A 148 -5.52 7.05 5.88
CA ILE A 148 -4.79 6.88 7.14
C ILE A 148 -4.97 8.11 8.05
N PHE A 149 -5.31 9.25 7.47
CA PHE A 149 -5.80 10.43 8.17
C PHE A 149 -7.32 10.59 7.96
N THR A 150 -8.00 11.16 8.95
CA THR A 150 -9.35 11.67 8.78
C THR A 150 -9.35 12.85 7.80
N ARG A 151 -10.54 13.26 7.35
CA ARG A 151 -10.68 14.43 6.47
C ARG A 151 -10.18 15.72 7.15
N ASP A 152 -10.24 15.80 8.48
CA ASP A 152 -9.73 16.93 9.27
C ASP A 152 -8.27 16.75 9.69
N ARG A 153 -7.55 15.84 9.01
CA ARG A 153 -6.09 15.59 9.14
C ARG A 153 -5.66 15.05 10.51
N GLN A 154 -6.59 14.46 11.27
CA GLN A 154 -6.23 13.70 12.47
C GLN A 154 -5.78 12.28 12.08
N PRO A 155 -4.69 11.76 12.68
CA PRO A 155 -4.21 10.41 12.37
C PRO A 155 -5.19 9.36 12.89
N LYS A 156 -5.47 8.35 12.07
CA LYS A 156 -5.99 7.06 12.56
C LYS A 156 -4.82 6.21 13.05
N SER A 157 -5.10 5.11 13.73
CA SER A 157 -4.05 4.20 14.25
C SER A 157 -3.12 3.68 13.14
N SER A 158 -3.63 3.51 11.92
CA SER A 158 -2.84 3.11 10.74
C SER A 158 -1.80 4.14 10.30
N ALA A 159 -1.99 5.44 10.55
CA ALA A 159 -0.98 6.45 10.22
C ALA A 159 0.31 6.25 11.02
N HIS A 160 0.19 5.90 12.31
CA HIS A 160 1.34 5.57 13.14
C HIS A 160 2.04 4.29 12.68
N HIS A 161 1.28 3.29 12.24
CA HIS A 161 1.81 2.05 11.69
C HIS A 161 2.60 2.28 10.39
N VAL A 162 2.04 3.06 9.45
CA VAL A 162 2.72 3.45 8.20
C VAL A 162 3.96 4.29 8.49
N ARG A 163 3.89 5.24 9.44
CA ARG A 163 5.04 6.07 9.84
C ARG A 163 6.23 5.21 10.27
N ARG A 164 6.02 4.23 11.15
CA ARG A 164 7.08 3.30 11.58
C ARG A 164 7.67 2.53 10.41
N ARG A 165 6.83 2.01 9.51
CA ARG A 165 7.31 1.31 8.30
C ARG A 165 8.18 2.20 7.43
N TYR A 166 7.73 3.41 7.12
CA TYR A 166 8.45 4.27 6.18
C TYR A 166 9.78 4.77 6.74
N PHE A 167 9.87 5.06 8.04
CA PHE A 167 11.17 5.36 8.67
C PHE A 167 12.09 4.14 8.73
N ALA A 168 11.57 2.95 9.01
CA ALA A 168 12.37 1.72 8.96
C ALA A 168 12.94 1.47 7.55
N LEU A 169 12.12 1.64 6.51
CA LEU A 169 12.58 1.54 5.11
C LEU A 169 13.58 2.63 4.75
N ALA A 170 13.38 3.88 5.19
CA ALA A 170 14.34 4.96 4.95
C ALA A 170 15.68 4.71 5.64
N GLN A 171 15.67 4.13 6.84
CA GLN A 171 16.92 3.70 7.50
C GLN A 171 17.62 2.59 6.71
N GLU A 172 16.88 1.56 6.28
CA GLU A 172 17.43 0.43 5.53
C GLU A 172 17.99 0.84 4.15
N LEU A 173 17.24 1.66 3.42
CA LEU A 173 17.53 2.00 2.02
C LEU A 173 18.46 3.20 1.87
N ASP A 174 18.33 4.19 2.75
CA ASP A 174 19.00 5.49 2.61
C ASP A 174 19.91 5.84 3.81
N GLY A 175 20.02 4.96 4.82
CA GLY A 175 20.82 5.21 6.02
C GLY A 175 20.26 6.33 6.91
N TYR A 176 18.97 6.62 6.81
CA TYR A 176 18.32 7.70 7.56
C TYR A 176 18.30 7.45 9.08
N THR A 177 18.58 8.49 9.87
CA THR A 177 18.51 8.43 11.34
C THR A 177 17.06 8.40 11.81
N LEU A 178 16.67 7.34 12.54
CA LEU A 178 15.30 7.21 13.05
C LEU A 178 14.96 8.31 14.07
N PRO A 179 13.73 8.87 14.03
CA PRO A 179 13.24 9.77 15.07
C PRO A 179 13.11 9.05 16.42
N GLU A 180 13.32 9.79 17.51
CA GLU A 180 13.18 9.26 18.88
C GLU A 180 11.72 9.01 19.29
N ASP A 181 10.75 9.57 18.55
CA ASP A 181 9.31 9.56 18.86
C ASP A 181 8.51 8.58 17.96
N LEU A 182 9.14 7.53 17.42
CA LEU A 182 8.46 6.52 16.60
C LEU A 182 7.44 5.68 17.37
N ALA A 183 7.64 5.53 18.67
CA ALA A 183 6.73 4.87 19.59
C ALA A 183 6.57 5.71 20.87
N PRO A 184 5.41 5.64 21.55
CA PRO A 184 5.29 6.16 22.90
C PRO A 184 6.31 5.50 23.82
N TYR A 185 6.84 6.27 24.77
CA TYR A 185 7.70 5.74 25.82
C TYR A 185 7.00 4.58 26.55
N VAL A 186 7.71 3.45 26.70
CA VAL A 186 7.21 2.29 27.44
C VAL A 186 7.91 2.20 28.79
N TYR A 187 9.24 2.11 28.79
CA TYR A 187 10.08 2.07 29.99
C TYR A 187 11.55 2.31 29.62
N THR A 188 12.36 2.75 30.58
CA THR A 188 13.83 2.77 30.47
C THR A 188 14.39 1.47 31.06
N PRO A 189 15.07 0.62 30.28
CA PRO A 189 15.73 -0.57 30.83
C PRO A 189 16.84 -0.17 31.81
N VAL A 190 16.87 -0.82 32.98
CA VAL A 190 18.02 -0.75 33.89
C VAL A 190 19.01 -1.85 33.47
N GLY A 191 19.93 -1.53 32.56
CA GLY A 191 20.97 -2.46 32.08
C GLY A 191 21.17 -2.45 30.56
N ASN A 192 22.41 -2.71 30.12
CA ASN A 192 22.83 -2.58 28.73
C ASN A 192 22.02 -3.42 27.73
N GLY A 193 21.29 -2.71 26.86
CA GLY A 193 21.30 -2.94 25.43
C GLY A 193 20.37 -4.02 24.87
N THR A 194 19.18 -3.60 24.45
CA THR A 194 18.73 -3.67 23.04
C THR A 194 17.33 -3.06 22.97
N ASN A 195 17.17 -2.01 22.17
CA ASN A 195 15.85 -1.43 21.88
C ASN A 195 15.13 -2.36 20.91
N TYR A 196 14.02 -2.95 21.37
CA TYR A 196 13.07 -3.62 20.49
C TYR A 196 12.22 -2.54 19.81
N LEU A 197 12.32 -2.43 18.49
CA LEU A 197 11.39 -1.68 17.63
C LEU A 197 10.27 -2.61 17.17
#